data_AF-A0A852CW38-F1
#
_entry.id   AF-A0A852CW38-F1
#
_cell.length_a   1.000
_cell.length_b   1.000
_cell.length_c   1.000
_cell.angle_alpha   90.00
_cell.angle_beta   90.00
_cell.angle_gamma   90.00
#
_symmetry.space_group_name_H-M   'P 1'
#
loop_
_entity.id
_entity.type
_entity.pdbx_description
1 polymer ?
#
loop_
_entity_poly.entity_id
_entity_poly.type
_entity_poly.pdbx_seq_one_letter_code
_entity_poly.pdbx_strand_id
1 'polypeptide(L)'
;LLFQHPGGEEVLLEQAGRDATESFEDVGHSTDAREMLKQYYIGEVHPVSASTGECNPQTKIPACVLGNKLVVEGLRQSLCCPGFWSTWLIPIFGALVLGLMYRYYMADGKSS
;
A
#
# COMPACT_ATOMS: atom_id res chain seq x y z
N LEU A 1 -10.58 -15.24 16.01
CA LEU A 1 -10.08 -13.90 16.39
C LEU A 1 -10.45 -12.89 15.33
N LEU A 2 -9.96 -13.05 14.10
CA LEU A 2 -10.45 -12.31 12.94
C LEU A 2 -11.94 -12.64 12.62
N PHE A 3 -12.26 -13.93 12.50
CA PHE A 3 -13.63 -14.39 12.21
C PHE A 3 -14.68 -14.19 13.31
N GLN A 4 -14.28 -13.75 14.52
CA GLN A 4 -15.21 -13.54 15.63
C GLN A 4 -15.58 -12.07 15.81
N HIS A 5 -14.99 -11.18 15.00
CA HIS A 5 -15.35 -9.79 15.00
C HIS A 5 -16.70 -9.61 14.27
N PRO A 6 -17.73 -9.02 14.91
CA PRO A 6 -19.05 -8.86 14.30
C PRO A 6 -19.04 -8.03 13.00
N GLY A 7 -18.05 -7.16 12.83
CA GLY A 7 -17.86 -6.32 11.65
C GLY A 7 -17.00 -6.94 10.54
N GLY A 8 -16.68 -8.25 10.63
CA GLY A 8 -15.82 -8.93 9.66
C GLY A 8 -14.33 -8.81 9.99
N GLU A 9 -13.51 -9.59 9.29
CA GLU A 9 -12.05 -9.60 9.47
C GLU A 9 -11.33 -8.56 8.60
N GLU A 10 -11.94 -8.20 7.48
CA GLU A 10 -11.45 -7.23 6.51
C GLU A 10 -11.12 -5.90 7.16
N VAL A 11 -11.98 -5.40 8.05
CA VAL A 11 -11.78 -4.14 8.75
C VAL A 11 -10.61 -4.19 9.74
N LEU A 12 -10.30 -5.36 10.30
CA LEU A 12 -9.13 -5.54 11.16
C LEU A 12 -7.85 -5.65 10.34
N LEU A 13 -7.90 -6.31 9.18
CA LEU A 13 -6.77 -6.46 8.27
C LEU A 13 -6.39 -5.13 7.62
N GLU A 14 -7.38 -4.32 7.24
CA GLU A 14 -7.15 -2.99 6.70
C GLU A 14 -6.39 -2.09 7.68
N GLN A 15 -6.71 -2.19 8.97
CA GLN A 15 -6.11 -1.41 10.06
C GLN A 15 -4.89 -2.08 10.70
N ALA A 16 -4.47 -3.26 10.21
CA ALA A 16 -3.38 -4.01 10.81
C ALA A 16 -2.04 -3.26 10.71
N GLY A 17 -1.31 -3.16 11.83
CA GLY A 17 0.02 -2.54 11.89
C GLY A 17 0.02 -1.00 11.92
N ARG A 18 -1.15 -0.36 12.04
CA ARG A 18 -1.28 1.09 12.26
C ARG A 18 -2.13 1.38 13.50
N ASP A 19 -2.16 2.64 13.91
CA ASP A 19 -3.09 3.08 14.94
C ASP A 19 -4.52 3.08 14.38
N ALA A 20 -5.42 2.38 15.06
CA ALA A 20 -6.82 2.21 14.68
C ALA A 20 -7.77 2.91 15.67
N THR A 21 -7.25 3.74 16.58
CA THR A 21 -8.03 4.44 17.61
C THR A 21 -9.19 5.23 17.02
N GLU A 22 -8.93 6.04 15.98
CA GLU A 22 -9.96 6.85 15.32
C GLU A 22 -11.08 5.97 14.73
N SER A 23 -10.72 4.94 13.96
CA SER A 23 -11.70 4.02 13.35
C SER A 23 -12.51 3.26 14.40
N PHE A 24 -11.91 2.94 15.55
CA PHE A 24 -12.60 2.28 16.65
C PHE A 24 -13.60 3.19 17.35
N GLU A 25 -13.25 4.48 17.54
CA GLU A 25 -14.10 5.48 18.18
C GLU A 25 -15.24 5.96 17.28
N ASP A 26 -14.99 6.13 15.98
CA ASP A 26 -15.98 6.58 15.00
C ASP A 26 -17.17 5.61 14.86
N VAL A 27 -16.90 4.31 14.96
CA VAL A 27 -17.95 3.26 14.97
C VAL A 27 -18.76 3.27 16.27
N GLY A 28 -18.21 3.81 17.37
CA GLY A 28 -18.94 3.88 18.64
C GLY A 28 -19.14 2.51 19.31
N HIS A 29 -18.08 1.69 19.39
CA HIS A 29 -18.14 0.38 20.03
C HIS A 29 -18.63 0.45 21.49
N SER A 30 -19.42 -0.56 21.89
CA SER A 30 -20.00 -0.68 23.23
C SER A 30 -18.95 -0.86 24.34
N THR A 31 -19.37 -0.67 25.60
CA THR A 31 -18.49 -0.89 26.76
C THR A 31 -17.98 -2.33 26.86
N ASP A 32 -18.80 -3.31 26.44
CA ASP A 32 -18.43 -4.72 26.39
C ASP A 32 -17.31 -4.98 25.36
N ALA A 33 -17.39 -4.37 24.17
CA ALA A 33 -16.33 -4.44 23.17
C ALA A 33 -15.01 -3.84 23.69
N ARG A 34 -15.07 -2.74 24.45
CA ARG A 34 -13.91 -2.14 25.10
C ARG A 34 -13.34 -3.03 26.22
N GLU A 35 -14.18 -3.81 26.89
CA GLU A 35 -13.72 -4.78 27.90
C GLU A 35 -13.02 -5.98 27.24
N MET A 36 -13.57 -6.50 26.14
CA MET A 36 -12.91 -7.53 25.34
C MET A 36 -11.55 -7.06 24.79
N LEU A 37 -11.43 -5.80 24.37
CA LEU A 37 -10.17 -5.24 23.87
C LEU A 37 -9.03 -5.36 24.90
N LYS A 38 -9.33 -5.23 26.20
CA LYS A 38 -8.32 -5.39 27.28
C LYS A 38 -7.75 -6.79 27.36
N GLN A 39 -8.51 -7.82 26.97
CA GLN A 39 -8.04 -9.21 26.99
C GLN A 39 -6.95 -9.47 25.94
N TYR A 40 -6.91 -8.66 24.88
CA TYR A 40 -5.95 -8.75 23.78
C TYR A 40 -4.82 -7.73 23.90
N TYR A 41 -4.73 -7.01 25.02
CA TYR A 41 -3.67 -6.05 25.26
C TYR A 41 -2.34 -6.76 25.49
N ILE A 42 -1.36 -6.51 24.62
CA ILE A 42 -0.02 -7.12 24.68
C ILE A 42 1.08 -6.16 25.15
N GLY A 43 0.85 -4.85 25.07
CA GLY A 43 1.82 -3.81 25.46
C GLY A 43 1.60 -2.47 24.74
N GLU A 44 2.45 -1.49 25.07
CA GLU A 44 2.41 -0.14 24.49
C GLU A 44 3.42 0.04 23.35
N VAL A 45 3.10 0.95 22.43
CA VAL A 45 4.00 1.35 21.36
C VAL A 45 5.12 2.24 21.93
N HIS A 46 6.36 2.02 21.47
CA HIS A 46 7.51 2.83 21.90
C HIS A 46 7.33 4.31 21.50
N PRO A 47 7.64 5.29 22.37
CA PRO A 47 7.37 6.71 22.11
C PRO A 47 8.10 7.26 20.87
N VAL A 48 9.24 6.66 20.48
CA VAL A 48 9.97 7.07 19.26
C VAL A 48 9.21 6.73 17.96
N SER A 49 8.31 5.74 18.02
CA SER A 49 7.45 5.34 16.89
C SER A 49 6.08 6.03 16.91
N ALA A 50 5.60 6.49 18.07
CA ALA A 50 4.30 7.13 18.22
C ALA A 50 4.25 8.57 17.65
N SER A 51 5.39 9.26 17.52
CA SER A 51 5.48 10.58 16.87
C SER A 51 5.60 10.51 15.33
N THR A 52 5.57 9.30 14.75
CA THR A 52 5.64 9.10 13.30
C THR A 52 4.27 8.65 12.77
N GLY A 53 3.23 9.43 13.09
CA GLY A 53 1.87 9.26 12.55
C GLY A 53 1.70 9.67 11.09
N GLU A 54 2.75 10.22 10.47
CA GLU A 54 2.86 10.31 9.02
C GLU A 54 3.85 9.25 8.55
N CYS A 55 3.38 8.32 7.74
CA CYS A 55 4.23 7.68 6.75
C CYS A 55 4.67 8.76 5.74
N ASN A 56 5.61 9.64 6.14
CA ASN A 56 6.49 10.27 5.17
C ASN A 56 7.44 9.18 4.67
N PRO A 57 7.40 8.78 3.39
CA PRO A 57 8.27 7.74 2.86
C PRO A 57 9.70 8.26 2.61
N GLN A 58 10.28 9.06 3.51
CA GLN A 58 11.64 9.59 3.33
C GLN A 58 12.60 9.45 4.51
N THR A 59 12.21 8.94 5.67
CA THR A 59 13.20 8.80 6.75
C THR A 59 13.23 7.40 7.32
N LYS A 60 14.15 6.62 6.74
CA LYS A 60 14.88 5.49 7.35
C LYS A 60 14.01 4.31 7.78
N ILE A 61 13.75 3.47 6.79
CA ILE A 61 13.33 2.07 6.96
C ILE A 61 14.37 1.37 7.86
N PRO A 62 14.03 0.80 9.03
CA PRO A 62 14.79 -0.33 9.52
C PRO A 62 14.42 -1.48 8.58
N ALA A 63 15.41 -1.93 7.82
CA ALA A 63 15.31 -3.00 6.84
C ALA A 63 14.29 -4.08 7.26
N CYS A 64 13.33 -4.40 6.39
CA CYS A 64 12.79 -5.75 6.35
C CYS A 64 13.98 -6.66 6.02
N VAL A 65 14.58 -7.28 7.03
CA VAL A 65 15.73 -8.16 6.87
C VAL A 65 15.24 -9.42 6.16
N LEU A 66 15.39 -9.46 4.84
CA LEU A 66 15.35 -10.68 4.05
C LEU A 66 16.78 -11.18 3.84
N GLY A 67 17.32 -11.82 4.87
CA GLY A 67 18.60 -12.53 4.80
C GLY A 67 19.85 -11.65 4.75
N ASN A 68 20.98 -12.27 5.10
CA ASN A 68 22.27 -11.63 5.37
C ASN A 68 23.00 -11.18 4.10
N LYS A 69 22.39 -10.34 3.25
CA LYS A 69 23.08 -9.79 2.07
C LYS A 69 22.75 -8.31 1.88
N LEU A 70 23.75 -7.47 2.11
CA LEU A 70 23.78 -6.06 1.74
C LEU A 70 23.60 -5.95 0.22
N VAL A 71 22.40 -5.56 -0.23
CA VAL A 71 22.15 -5.27 -1.64
C VAL A 71 22.30 -3.78 -1.87
N VAL A 72 23.33 -3.44 -2.65
CA VAL A 72 23.71 -2.10 -3.10
C VAL A 72 22.51 -1.39 -3.77
N GLU A 73 22.40 -0.09 -3.51
CA GLU A 73 21.33 0.88 -3.83
C GLU A 73 20.88 1.01 -5.31
N GLY A 74 20.51 -0.07 -6.01
CA GLY A 74 20.23 0.00 -7.46
C GLY A 74 18.86 -0.48 -7.95
N LEU A 75 18.14 -1.34 -7.21
CA LEU A 75 17.01 -2.10 -7.79
C LEU A 75 15.66 -1.94 -7.08
N ARG A 76 15.53 -0.99 -6.14
CA ARG A 76 14.31 -0.82 -5.33
C ARG A 76 13.13 -0.19 -6.07
N GLN A 77 13.34 0.40 -7.26
CA GLN A 77 12.35 1.30 -7.85
C GLN A 77 11.20 0.63 -8.63
N SER A 78 11.00 -0.69 -8.60
CA SER A 78 10.04 -1.30 -9.54
C SER A 78 9.08 -2.39 -9.06
N LEU A 79 9.02 -2.79 -7.78
CA LEU A 79 8.14 -3.93 -7.43
C LEU A 79 6.98 -3.71 -6.44
N CYS A 80 6.90 -2.59 -5.69
CA CYS A 80 5.80 -2.46 -4.71
C CYS A 80 4.72 -1.42 -5.01
N CYS A 81 4.92 -0.39 -5.83
CA CYS A 81 3.82 0.53 -6.17
C CYS A 81 4.05 1.18 -7.54
N PRO A 82 3.67 0.58 -8.68
CA PRO A 82 3.39 1.40 -9.84
C PRO A 82 2.17 2.23 -9.44
N GLY A 83 2.35 3.54 -9.22
CA GLY A 83 1.22 4.43 -8.92
C GLY A 83 0.10 4.17 -9.93
N PHE A 84 -1.16 4.23 -9.48
CA PHE A 84 -2.36 3.89 -10.26
C PHE A 84 -2.35 4.40 -11.71
N TRP A 85 -1.66 5.51 -11.96
CA TRP A 85 -1.46 6.17 -13.24
C TRP A 85 -0.49 5.44 -14.19
N SER A 86 0.59 4.83 -13.68
CA SER A 86 1.61 4.19 -14.53
C SER A 86 1.13 2.88 -15.15
N THR A 87 0.31 2.10 -14.43
CA THR A 87 -0.20 0.81 -14.92
C THR A 87 -1.17 0.96 -16.10
N TRP A 88 -1.87 2.10 -16.19
CA TRP A 88 -2.85 2.35 -17.26
C TRP A 88 -2.32 3.30 -18.33
N LEU A 89 -1.60 4.36 -17.96
CA LEU A 89 -1.16 5.37 -18.94
C LEU A 89 -0.05 4.87 -19.86
N ILE A 90 0.90 4.07 -19.34
CA ILE A 90 2.03 3.57 -20.15
C ILE A 90 1.55 2.63 -21.28
N PRO A 91 0.70 1.61 -21.04
CA PRO A 91 0.22 0.77 -22.13
C PRO A 91 -0.72 1.52 -23.10
N ILE A 92 -1.55 2.43 -22.61
CA ILE A 92 -2.45 3.23 -23.47
C ILE A 92 -1.64 4.16 -24.38
N PHE A 93 -0.64 4.83 -23.82
CA PHE A 93 0.24 5.72 -24.59
C PHE A 93 1.06 4.93 -25.61
N GLY A 94 1.61 3.77 -25.22
CA GLY A 94 2.31 2.87 -26.14
C GLY A 94 1.45 2.42 -27.32
N ALA A 95 0.20 2.03 -27.06
CA ALA A 95 -0.74 1.63 -28.10
C ALA A 95 -1.12 2.78 -29.06
N LEU A 96 -1.32 3.99 -28.53
CA LEU A 96 -1.59 5.18 -29.34
C LEU A 96 -0.41 5.54 -30.27
N VAL A 97 0.82 5.51 -29.73
CA VAL A 97 2.02 5.79 -30.52
C VAL A 97 2.19 4.73 -31.62
N LEU A 98 2.13 3.43 -31.29
CA LEU A 98 2.23 2.36 -32.28
C LEU A 98 1.13 2.46 -33.34
N GLY A 99 -0.11 2.78 -32.96
CA GLY A 99 -1.23 2.96 -33.87
C GLY A 99 -1.05 4.14 -34.83
N LEU A 100 -0.60 5.30 -34.33
CA LEU A 100 -0.29 6.48 -35.16
C LEU A 100 0.88 6.20 -36.12
N MET A 101 1.90 5.50 -35.64
CA MET A 101 3.08 5.13 -36.42
C MET A 101 2.72 4.13 -37.54
N TYR A 102 1.89 3.12 -37.22
CA TYR A 102 1.34 2.19 -38.21
C TYR A 102 0.48 2.91 -39.25
N ARG A 103 -0.37 3.86 -38.84
CA ARG A 103 -1.19 4.65 -39.77
C ARG A 103 -0.32 5.49 -40.71
N TYR A 104 0.76 6.08 -40.21
CA TYR A 104 1.71 6.84 -41.00
C TYR A 104 2.38 5.95 -42.06
N TYR A 105 2.94 4.81 -41.65
CA TYR A 105 3.59 3.89 -42.60
C TYR A 105 2.64 3.30 -43.64
N MET A 106 1.39 2.99 -43.27
CA MET A 106 0.39 2.48 -44.22
C MET A 106 -0.18 3.57 -45.12
N ALA A 107 -0.07 4.85 -44.74
CA ALA A 107 -0.42 5.97 -45.62
C ALA A 107 0.65 6.17 -46.70
N ASP A 108 1.93 6.08 -46.34
CA ASP A 108 3.06 6.18 -47.29
C ASP A 108 3.22 4.91 -48.15
N GLY A 109 2.84 3.73 -47.62
CA GLY A 109 2.89 2.47 -48.36
C GLY A 109 1.85 2.32 -49.48
N LYS A 110 0.94 3.29 -49.67
CA LYS A 110 -0.12 3.25 -50.68
C LYS A 110 0.11 4.19 -51.87
N SER A 111 1.28 4.84 -51.96
CA SER A 111 1.65 5.75 -53.05
C SER A 111 2.73 5.20 -54.00
N SER A 112 2.82 3.88 -54.19
CA SER A 112 3.56 3.22 -55.27
C SER A 112 2.69 2.17 -55.95
#